data_AF-A0A944F4P8-F1
#
_entry.id   AF-A0A944F4P8-F1
#
_cell.length_a   1.000
_cell.length_b   1.000
_cell.length_c   1.000
_cell.angle_alpha   90.00
_cell.angle_beta   90.00
_cell.angle_gamma   90.00
#
_symmetry.space_group_name_H-M   'P 1'
#
loop_
_entity.id
_entity.type
_entity.pdbx_description
1 polymer ?
#
loop_
_entity_poly.entity_id
_entity_poly.type
_entity_poly.pdbx_seq_one_letter_code
_entity_poly.pdbx_strand_id
1 'polypeptide(L)'
;ARCSGPRWADLQTFLPVLKNTPVGFAGMFYMGVDDLQGVRDGIAQHTEIVKDISSDHTGQRMFYFRDIDGYVIGVNEKAALEASALSKYA
;
A
#
# COMPACT_ATOMS: atom_id res chain seq x y z
N ALA A 1 -16.56 -8.91 -9.71
CA ALA A 1 -16.36 -10.28 -10.22
C ALA A 1 -16.16 -11.22 -9.03
N ARG A 2 -16.78 -12.41 -8.98
CA ARG A 2 -16.56 -13.35 -7.87
C ARG A 2 -15.29 -14.15 -8.14
N CYS A 3 -14.27 -13.95 -7.32
CA CYS A 3 -13.09 -14.81 -7.33
C CYS A 3 -13.45 -16.14 -6.67
N SER A 4 -13.27 -17.26 -7.38
CA SER A 4 -13.43 -18.61 -6.83
C SER A 4 -12.30 -19.52 -7.34
N GLY A 5 -11.64 -20.22 -6.42
CA GLY A 5 -10.53 -21.15 -6.71
C GLY A 5 -9.61 -21.39 -5.51
N PRO A 6 -8.64 -22.32 -5.60
CA PRO A 6 -7.77 -22.71 -4.48
C PRO A 6 -7.01 -21.53 -3.85
N ARG A 7 -6.55 -20.57 -4.68
CA ARG A 7 -5.90 -19.32 -4.22
C ARG A 7 -6.79 -18.43 -3.34
N TRP A 8 -8.11 -18.54 -3.45
CA TRP A 8 -9.05 -17.79 -2.60
C TRP A 8 -9.14 -18.39 -1.20
N ALA A 9 -9.12 -19.72 -1.10
CA ALA A 9 -9.10 -20.41 0.20
C ALA A 9 -7.79 -20.09 0.96
N ASP A 10 -6.66 -20.02 0.26
CA ASP A 10 -5.38 -19.63 0.84
C ASP A 10 -5.42 -18.18 1.37
N LEU A 11 -5.99 -17.24 0.60
CA LEU A 11 -6.12 -15.85 0.99
C LEU A 11 -7.02 -15.66 2.23
N GLN A 12 -8.13 -16.40 2.32
CA GLN A 12 -9.02 -16.38 3.50
C GLN A 12 -8.36 -16.97 4.75
N THR A 13 -7.42 -17.88 4.58
CA THR A 13 -6.63 -18.46 5.68
C THR A 13 -5.54 -17.51 6.14
N PHE A 14 -4.89 -16.83 5.19
CA PHE A 14 -3.82 -15.87 5.45
C PHE A 14 -4.32 -14.53 6.04
N LEU A 15 -5.49 -14.05 5.58
CA LEU A 15 -6.10 -12.78 6.00
C LEU A 15 -7.57 -12.99 6.38
N PRO A 16 -7.85 -13.60 7.55
CA PRO A 16 -9.22 -13.96 7.96
C PRO A 16 -10.16 -12.76 8.09
N VAL A 17 -9.63 -11.55 8.29
CA VAL A 17 -10.39 -10.30 8.30
C VAL A 17 -11.04 -9.99 6.93
N LEU A 18 -10.53 -10.55 5.83
CA LEU A 18 -11.05 -10.36 4.48
C LEU A 18 -12.03 -11.47 4.05
N LYS A 19 -12.31 -12.44 4.93
CA LYS A 19 -13.26 -13.53 4.62
C LYS A 19 -14.65 -12.94 4.33
N ASN A 20 -15.21 -13.32 3.19
CA ASN A 20 -16.51 -12.84 2.68
C ASN A 20 -16.60 -11.35 2.32
N THR A 21 -15.47 -10.62 2.29
CA THR A 21 -15.43 -9.26 1.76
C THR A 21 -15.26 -9.31 0.23
N PRO A 22 -16.02 -8.53 -0.57
CA PRO A 22 -15.78 -8.44 -2.00
C PRO A 22 -14.35 -7.97 -2.26
N VAL A 23 -13.56 -8.81 -2.92
CA VAL A 23 -12.19 -8.43 -3.30
C VAL A 23 -12.29 -7.45 -4.46
N GLY A 24 -12.19 -6.16 -4.16
CA GLY A 24 -11.48 -5.23 -5.04
C GLY A 24 -10.01 -5.65 -5.06
N PHE A 25 -9.35 -5.55 -6.21
CA PHE A 25 -7.94 -5.88 -6.44
C PHE A 25 -6.98 -5.86 -5.21
N ALA A 26 -6.22 -6.94 -5.00
CA ALA A 26 -5.12 -6.99 -4.04
C ALA A 26 -3.77 -6.91 -4.78
N GLY A 27 -3.24 -5.70 -4.90
CA GLY A 27 -1.90 -5.42 -5.40
C GLY A 27 -1.42 -4.10 -4.83
N MET A 28 -0.13 -4.02 -4.49
CA MET A 28 0.47 -2.81 -3.96
C MET A 28 1.00 -2.00 -5.14
N PHE A 29 0.31 -0.91 -5.49
CA PHE A 29 0.89 0.11 -6.34
C PHE A 29 1.84 0.95 -5.48
N TYR A 30 3.09 1.09 -5.93
CA TYR A 30 4.08 1.93 -5.30
C TYR A 30 4.29 3.17 -6.16
N MET A 31 3.96 4.34 -5.60
CA MET A 31 4.23 5.62 -6.24
C MET A 31 5.39 6.31 -5.53
N GLY A 32 6.52 6.43 -6.24
CA GLY A 32 7.67 7.20 -5.78
C GLY A 32 7.38 8.70 -5.88
N VAL A 33 7.45 9.42 -4.76
CA VAL A 33 7.23 10.87 -4.70
C VAL A 33 8.43 11.60 -4.10
N ASP A 34 8.58 12.87 -4.46
CA ASP A 34 9.67 13.74 -3.96
C ASP A 34 9.31 14.38 -2.61
N ASP A 35 8.03 14.72 -2.39
CA ASP A 35 7.51 15.27 -1.13
C ASP A 35 6.48 14.31 -0.51
N LEU A 36 6.96 13.37 0.30
CA LEU A 36 6.10 12.35 0.90
C LEU A 36 5.08 12.96 1.88
N GLN A 37 5.49 13.97 2.65
CA GLN A 37 4.64 14.60 3.65
C GLN A 37 3.52 15.40 2.98
N GLY A 38 3.85 16.23 2.00
CA GLY A 38 2.85 17.02 1.27
C GLY A 38 1.84 16.16 0.52
N VAL A 39 2.29 15.06 -0.10
CA VAL A 39 1.39 14.10 -0.77
C VAL A 39 0.47 13.41 0.24
N ARG A 40 1.00 12.95 1.37
CA ARG A 40 0.19 12.38 2.46
C ARG A 40 -0.87 13.37 2.93
N ASP A 41 -0.49 14.60 3.22
CA ASP A 41 -1.39 15.62 3.76
C ASP A 41 -2.50 15.99 2.77
N GLY A 42 -2.19 16.04 1.47
CA GLY A 42 -3.21 16.22 0.42
C GLY A 42 -4.17 15.04 0.31
N ILE A 43 -3.67 13.81 0.34
CA ILE A 43 -4.50 12.59 0.24
C ILE A 43 -5.38 12.40 1.47
N ALA A 44 -4.87 12.73 2.67
CA ALA A 44 -5.58 12.62 3.94
C ALA A 44 -6.82 13.53 4.00
N GLN A 45 -6.91 14.55 3.15
CA GLN A 45 -8.11 15.40 3.04
C GLN A 45 -9.29 14.69 2.35
N HIS A 46 -9.03 13.59 1.64
CA HIS A 46 -10.02 12.94 0.77
C HIS A 46 -10.26 11.46 1.08
N THR A 47 -9.34 10.81 1.81
CA THR A 47 -9.33 9.36 1.98
C THR A 47 -8.81 8.92 3.36
N GLU A 48 -8.98 7.65 3.70
CA GLU A 48 -8.50 7.07 4.96
C GLU A 48 -6.99 6.76 4.89
N ILE A 49 -6.20 7.28 5.82
CA ILE A 49 -4.81 6.83 6.01
C ILE A 49 -4.81 5.52 6.82
N VAL A 50 -4.47 4.42 6.16
CA VAL A 50 -4.47 3.06 6.74
C VAL A 50 -3.20 2.82 7.57
N LYS A 51 -2.08 3.37 7.11
CA LYS A 51 -0.79 3.32 7.82
C LYS A 51 -0.06 4.61 7.57
N ASP A 52 0.24 5.33 8.64
CA ASP A 52 0.95 6.59 8.57
C ASP A 52 2.42 6.42 8.12
N ILE A 53 3.08 7.52 7.81
CA ILE A 53 4.47 7.55 7.39
C ILE A 53 5.32 6.82 8.43
N SER A 54 6.01 5.80 7.98
CA SER A 54 6.97 5.05 8.77
C SER A 54 8.10 4.54 7.89
N SER A 55 9.23 4.23 8.52
CA SER A 55 10.32 3.53 7.87
C SER A 55 10.13 2.02 8.01
N ASP A 56 10.32 1.27 6.93
CA ASP A 56 10.39 -0.19 7.01
C ASP A 56 11.80 -0.68 7.36
N HIS A 57 11.96 -2.01 7.44
CA HIS A 57 13.23 -2.67 7.78
C HIS A 57 14.33 -2.50 6.72
N THR A 58 14.01 -1.95 5.54
CA THR A 58 14.96 -1.64 4.46
C THR A 58 15.28 -0.15 4.37
N GLY A 59 14.73 0.67 5.26
CA GLY A 59 14.91 2.13 5.27
C GLY A 59 14.00 2.87 4.31
N GLN A 60 13.07 2.19 3.63
CA GLN A 60 12.05 2.87 2.81
C GLN A 60 11.11 3.66 3.71
N ARG A 61 10.85 4.92 3.35
CA ARG A 61 9.81 5.74 3.97
C ARG A 61 8.56 5.71 3.11
N MET A 62 7.44 5.34 3.72
CA MET A 62 6.17 5.19 3.01
C MET A 62 4.96 5.35 3.92
N PHE A 63 3.81 5.68 3.33
CA PHE A 63 2.49 5.58 3.94
C PHE A 63 1.53 4.82 3.03
N TYR A 64 0.39 4.43 3.60
CA TYR A 64 -0.67 3.75 2.88
C TYR A 64 -2.01 4.42 3.13
N PHE A 65 -2.81 4.55 2.08
CA PHE A 65 -4.18 5.05 2.16
C PHE A 65 -5.16 4.07 1.50
N ARG A 66 -6.43 4.16 1.88
CA ARG A 66 -7.54 3.45 1.26
C ARG A 66 -8.40 4.45 0.49
N ASP A 67 -8.52 4.26 -0.82
CA ASP A 67 -9.34 5.13 -1.66
C ASP A 67 -10.86 4.84 -1.54
N ILE A 68 -11.67 5.61 -2.28
CA ILE A 68 -13.13 5.54 -2.24
C ILE A 68 -13.71 4.22 -2.75
N ASP A 69 -12.93 3.46 -3.54
CA ASP A 69 -13.32 2.16 -4.10
C ASP A 69 -12.81 0.99 -3.23
N GLY A 70 -12.07 1.31 -2.16
CA GLY A 70 -11.56 0.34 -1.19
C GLY A 70 -10.17 -0.21 -1.53
N TYR A 71 -9.45 0.35 -2.51
CA TYR A 71 -8.09 -0.06 -2.83
C TYR A 71 -7.08 0.50 -1.83
N VAL A 72 -6.10 -0.31 -1.44
CA VAL A 72 -4.98 0.13 -0.58
C VAL A 72 -3.77 0.43 -1.46
N ILE A 73 -3.29 1.67 -1.41
CA ILE A 73 -2.21 2.17 -2.25
C ILE A 73 -1.03 2.59 -1.36
N GLY A 74 0.18 2.20 -1.74
CA GLY A 74 1.42 2.58 -1.07
C GLY A 74 2.11 3.75 -1.78
N VAL A 75 2.55 4.74 -1.02
CA VAL A 75 3.34 5.87 -1.54
C VAL A 75 4.68 5.86 -0.84
N ASN A 76 5.77 5.85 -1.61
CA ASN A 76 7.14 5.78 -1.10
C ASN A 76 7.95 7.03 -1.47
N GLU A 77 8.87 7.42 -0.61
CA GLU A 77 9.78 8.54 -0.86
C GLU A 77 10.93 8.10 -1.78
N LYS A 78 11.12 8.78 -2.92
CA LYS A 78 12.18 8.40 -3.88
C LYS A 78 13.57 8.47 -3.26
N ALA A 79 13.86 9.53 -2.50
CA ALA A 79 15.14 9.69 -1.83
C ALA A 79 15.44 8.52 -0.85
N ALA A 80 14.41 7.99 -0.17
CA ALA A 80 14.56 6.82 0.68
C ALA A 80 14.80 5.54 -0.13
N LEU A 81 14.21 5.39 -1.32
CA LEU A 81 14.52 4.30 -2.25
C LEU A 81 15.99 4.33 -2.69
N GLU A 82 16.46 5.49 -3.14
CA GLU A 82 17.83 5.70 -3.59
C GLU A 82 18.87 5.49 -2.49
N ALA A 83 18.54 5.85 -1.25
CA ALA A 83 19.41 5.67 -0.09
C ALA A 83 19.41 4.23 0.48
N SER A 84 18.53 3.36 0.01
CA SER A 84 18.36 2.01 0.56
C SER A 84 19.22 0.94 -0.11
N ALA A 85 19.24 -0.25 0.49
CA ALA A 85 19.80 -1.45 -0.13
C ALA A 85 19.09 -1.88 -1.44
N LEU A 86 17.94 -1.29 -1.75
CA LEU A 86 17.14 -1.56 -2.94
C LEU A 86 17.44 -0.58 -4.10
N SER A 87 18.33 0.40 -3.91
CA SER A 87 18.66 1.42 -4.93
C SER A 87 19.11 0.85 -6.27
N LYS A 88 19.68 -0.36 -6.28
CA LYS A 88 20.03 -1.11 -7.50
C LYS A 88 18.84 -1.49 -8.40
N TYR A 89 17.61 -1.31 -7.92
CA TYR A 89 16.36 -1.58 -8.64
C TYR A 89 15.58 -0.30 -8.96
N ALA A 90 16.12 0.87 -8.61
CA ALA A 90 15.53 2.16 -8.94
C ALA A 90 15.73 2.50 -10.44
#